data_AF-A0A090N6K3-F1
#
_entry.id   AF-A0A090N6K3-F1
#
_cell.length_a   1.000
_cell.length_b   1.000
_cell.length_c   1.000
_cell.angle_alpha   90.00
_cell.angle_beta   90.00
_cell.angle_gamma   90.00
#
_symmetry.space_group_name_H-M   'P 1'
#
loop_
_entity.id
_entity.type
_entity.pdbx_description
1 polymer ?
#
loop_
_entity_poly.entity_id
_entity_poly.type
_entity_poly.pdbx_seq_one_letter_code
_entity_poly.pdbx_strand_id
1 'polypeptide(L)'
;MKTVILAALALICVTSTAEARQPRAWCDWWLARQKGIRDARLNLARNWAHLYGSPSRPQPGAVVVWRHHVGELVSHVSGNVWIVRSGNDGNAVRERPRSIAGAIAFRA
;
A
#
# COMPACT_ATOMS: atom_id res chain seq x y z
N MET A 1 54.90 0.73 -29.73
CA MET A 1 53.95 0.03 -28.84
C MET A 1 53.06 1.09 -28.19
N LYS A 2 51.84 1.30 -28.68
CA LYS A 2 50.90 2.31 -28.16
C LYS A 2 49.54 1.65 -28.00
N THR A 3 49.15 1.49 -26.74
CA THR A 3 47.92 0.92 -26.23
C THR A 3 46.73 1.79 -26.64
N VAL A 4 45.69 1.19 -27.22
CA VAL A 4 44.40 1.86 -27.45
C VAL A 4 43.42 1.32 -26.41
N ILE A 5 43.01 2.19 -25.49
CA ILE A 5 41.95 1.90 -24.51
C ILE A 5 40.62 2.32 -25.16
N LEU A 6 39.78 1.33 -25.49
CA LEU A 6 38.40 1.56 -25.90
C LEU A 6 37.55 1.82 -24.64
N ALA A 7 37.16 3.08 -24.44
CA ALA A 7 36.18 3.45 -23.43
C ALA A 7 34.76 3.18 -23.97
N ALA A 8 34.11 2.15 -23.45
CA ALA A 8 32.69 1.93 -23.68
C ALA A 8 31.88 2.90 -22.80
N LEU A 9 31.29 3.94 -23.41
CA LEU A 9 30.27 4.76 -22.75
C LEU A 9 28.98 3.93 -22.62
N ALA A 10 28.73 3.42 -21.41
CA ALA A 10 27.41 2.92 -21.04
C ALA A 10 26.48 4.12 -20.79
N LEU A 11 25.53 4.34 -21.71
CA LEU A 11 24.44 5.29 -21.52
C LEU A 11 23.49 4.74 -20.46
N ILE A 12 23.71 5.10 -19.19
CA ILE A 12 22.75 4.86 -18.11
C ILE A 12 21.62 5.88 -18.30
N CYS A 13 20.54 5.46 -18.95
CA CYS A 13 19.28 6.21 -18.94
C CYS A 13 18.68 6.11 -17.53
N VAL A 14 19.01 7.08 -16.67
CA VAL A 14 18.36 7.24 -15.37
C VAL A 14 16.94 7.73 -15.62
N THR A 15 15.97 6.83 -15.65
CA THR A 15 14.57 7.22 -15.60
C THR A 15 14.26 7.70 -14.19
N SER A 16 14.31 9.02 -13.98
CA SER A 16 13.77 9.62 -12.76
C SER A 16 12.26 9.46 -12.79
N THR A 17 11.75 8.40 -12.17
CA THR A 17 10.33 8.36 -11.85
C THR A 17 10.11 9.36 -10.73
N ALA A 18 9.54 10.52 -11.05
CA ALA A 18 9.10 11.47 -10.05
C ALA A 18 8.24 10.72 -9.03
N GLU A 19 8.79 10.46 -7.86
CA GLU A 19 8.10 9.72 -6.82
C GLU A 19 7.00 10.63 -6.31
N ALA A 20 5.75 10.30 -6.65
CA ALA A 20 4.60 11.13 -6.30
C ALA A 20 4.64 11.43 -4.80
N ARG A 21 4.87 12.70 -4.46
CA ARG A 21 5.07 13.18 -3.08
C ARG A 21 4.01 12.58 -2.17
N GLN A 22 4.43 12.00 -1.05
CA GLN A 22 3.54 11.36 -0.09
C GLN A 22 2.41 12.31 0.33
N PRO A 23 1.13 11.94 0.13
CA PRO A 23 -0.02 12.76 0.55
C PRO A 23 -0.10 12.89 2.08
N ARG A 24 -0.81 13.91 2.59
CA ARG A 24 -0.98 14.12 4.04
C ARG A 24 -1.70 12.95 4.74
N ALA A 25 -2.70 12.37 4.10
CA ALA A 25 -3.27 11.08 4.47
C ALA A 25 -2.67 10.03 3.52
N TRP A 26 -1.79 9.16 4.03
CA TRP A 26 -0.96 8.28 3.19
C TRP A 26 -1.13 6.79 3.47
N CYS A 27 -2.18 6.39 4.19
CA CYS A 27 -2.44 4.97 4.46
C CYS A 27 -2.65 4.16 3.17
N ASP A 28 -3.41 4.73 2.26
CA ASP A 28 -3.84 4.22 0.97
C ASP A 28 -2.72 4.28 -0.07
N TRP A 29 -2.05 5.43 -0.22
CA TRP A 29 -0.84 5.61 -1.01
C TRP A 29 0.28 4.62 -0.63
N TRP A 30 0.45 4.36 0.67
CA TRP A 30 1.44 3.40 1.15
C TRP A 30 1.03 1.97 0.84
N LEU A 31 -0.24 1.61 1.10
CA LEU A 31 -0.73 0.26 0.82
C LEU A 31 -0.72 -0.06 -0.68
N ALA A 32 -1.05 0.91 -1.54
CA ALA A 32 -0.97 0.76 -2.99
C ALA A 32 0.45 0.38 -3.41
N ARG A 33 1.48 1.04 -2.86
CA ARG A 33 2.90 0.68 -3.11
C ARG A 33 3.26 -0.71 -2.62
N GLN A 34 2.81 -1.10 -1.43
CA GLN A 34 3.06 -2.47 -0.92
C GLN A 34 2.44 -3.53 -1.84
N LYS A 35 1.31 -3.22 -2.49
CA LYS A 35 0.65 -4.08 -3.47
C LYS A 35 1.17 -3.90 -4.91
N GLY A 36 2.17 -3.04 -5.15
CA GLY A 36 2.71 -2.75 -6.48
C GLY A 36 1.77 -1.95 -7.41
N ILE A 37 0.74 -1.31 -6.86
CA ILE A 37 -0.30 -0.60 -7.62
C ILE A 37 0.10 0.87 -7.81
N ARG A 38 0.00 1.36 -9.06
CA ARG A 38 0.30 2.76 -9.44
C ARG A 38 -0.93 3.59 -9.77
N ASP A 39 -2.13 3.05 -9.53
CA ASP A 39 -3.39 3.76 -9.78
C ASP A 39 -3.66 4.83 -8.70
N ALA A 40 -3.56 6.09 -9.09
CA ALA A 40 -3.79 7.22 -8.19
C ALA A 40 -5.21 7.28 -7.61
N ARG A 41 -6.20 6.60 -8.22
CA ARG A 41 -7.55 6.49 -7.66
C ARG A 41 -7.56 5.72 -6.34
N LEU A 42 -6.58 4.85 -6.11
CA LEU A 42 -6.39 4.16 -4.83
C LEU A 42 -5.65 5.01 -3.80
N ASN A 43 -5.30 6.28 -4.07
CA ASN A 43 -4.83 7.23 -3.06
C ASN A 43 -6.00 7.86 -2.25
N LEU A 44 -7.15 7.18 -2.20
CA LEU A 44 -8.31 7.54 -1.41
C LEU A 44 -8.86 6.27 -0.79
N ALA A 45 -8.79 6.15 0.54
CA ALA A 45 -9.11 4.92 1.27
C ALA A 45 -10.42 4.24 0.83
N ARG A 46 -11.53 4.99 0.74
CA ARG A 46 -12.84 4.41 0.34
C ARG A 46 -12.88 3.82 -1.06
N ASN A 47 -12.03 4.26 -1.98
CA ASN A 47 -12.02 3.72 -3.34
C ASN A 47 -11.56 2.27 -3.39
N TRP A 48 -10.78 1.82 -2.39
CA TRP A 48 -10.37 0.42 -2.27
C TRP A 48 -11.58 -0.53 -2.19
N ALA A 49 -12.71 -0.08 -1.63
CA ALA A 49 -13.93 -0.88 -1.52
C ALA A 49 -14.52 -1.31 -2.88
N HIS A 50 -14.15 -0.62 -3.96
CA HIS A 50 -14.70 -0.87 -5.30
C HIS A 50 -13.62 -1.18 -6.35
N LEU A 51 -12.41 -0.62 -6.19
CA LEU A 51 -11.36 -0.69 -7.22
C LEU A 51 -10.30 -1.76 -6.96
N TYR A 52 -10.19 -2.28 -5.74
CA TYR A 52 -9.21 -3.31 -5.41
C TYR A 52 -9.89 -4.67 -5.22
N GLY A 53 -9.34 -5.69 -5.88
CA GLY A 53 -9.71 -7.09 -5.71
C GLY A 53 -11.21 -7.38 -5.87
N SER A 54 -11.61 -8.54 -5.35
CA SER A 54 -12.99 -8.97 -5.22
C SER A 54 -13.50 -8.79 -3.78
N PRO A 55 -14.82 -8.66 -3.56
CA PRO A 55 -15.38 -8.73 -2.20
C PRO A 55 -14.91 -10.00 -1.49
N SER A 56 -14.49 -9.87 -0.24
CA SER A 56 -14.03 -11.00 0.59
C SER A 56 -14.67 -10.97 1.98
N ARG A 57 -14.45 -12.05 2.74
CA ARG A 57 -14.61 -12.02 4.21
C ARG A 57 -13.30 -11.50 4.84
N PRO A 58 -13.30 -11.11 6.13
CA PRO A 58 -12.06 -10.86 6.86
C PRO A 58 -11.20 -12.13 6.88
N GLN A 59 -9.99 -12.04 6.34
CA GLN A 59 -9.00 -13.13 6.27
C GLN A 59 -7.59 -12.55 6.14
N PRO A 60 -6.53 -13.29 6.54
CA PRO A 60 -5.15 -12.86 6.30
C PRO A 60 -4.92 -12.46 4.83
N GLY A 61 -4.20 -11.36 4.62
CA GLY A 61 -3.91 -10.77 3.31
C GLY A 61 -5.01 -9.90 2.72
N ALA A 62 -6.25 -10.00 3.21
CA ALA A 62 -7.34 -9.14 2.75
C ALA A 62 -7.14 -7.70 3.21
N VAL A 63 -7.60 -6.78 2.38
CA VAL A 63 -7.63 -5.34 2.69
C VAL A 63 -8.91 -5.02 3.43
N VAL A 64 -8.78 -4.45 4.62
CA VAL A 64 -9.88 -3.85 5.37
C VAL A 64 -10.00 -2.38 5.01
N VAL A 65 -11.20 -1.95 4.63
CA VAL A 65 -11.47 -0.60 4.17
C VAL A 65 -12.39 0.11 5.15
N TRP A 66 -11.93 1.24 5.69
CA TRP A 66 -12.76 2.23 6.36
C TRP A 66 -12.96 3.46 5.47
N ARG A 67 -13.90 4.34 5.81
CA ARG A 67 -14.20 5.54 5.00
C ARG A 67 -12.99 6.44 4.74
N HIS A 68 -12.04 6.49 5.68
CA HIS A 68 -10.87 7.38 5.68
C HIS A 68 -9.55 6.68 6.04
N HIS A 69 -9.55 5.35 6.15
CA HIS A 69 -8.34 4.57 6.45
C HIS A 69 -8.40 3.23 5.74
N VAL A 70 -7.25 2.66 5.40
CA VAL A 70 -7.15 1.33 4.80
C VAL A 70 -5.94 0.59 5.38
N GLY A 71 -6.03 -0.73 5.46
CA GLY A 71 -4.94 -1.59 5.92
C GLY A 71 -5.08 -3.02 5.45
N GLU A 72 -4.02 -3.79 5.63
CA GLU A 72 -4.02 -5.23 5.37
C GLU A 72 -4.24 -6.00 6.67
N LEU A 73 -5.14 -6.98 6.64
CA LEU A 73 -5.36 -7.92 7.72
C LEU A 73 -4.21 -8.93 7.75
N VAL A 74 -3.48 -9.00 8.85
CA VAL A 74 -2.35 -9.93 9.02
C VAL A 74 -2.82 -11.22 9.70
N SER A 75 -3.50 -11.09 10.84
CA SER A 75 -4.03 -12.24 11.59
C SER A 75 -5.23 -11.84 12.45
N HIS A 76 -6.11 -12.81 12.75
CA HIS A 76 -7.23 -12.60 13.65
C HIS A 76 -6.75 -12.64 15.10
N VAL A 77 -7.29 -11.75 15.94
CA VAL A 77 -6.99 -11.74 17.38
C VAL A 77 -8.17 -12.33 18.15
N SER A 78 -9.32 -11.68 18.09
CA SER A 78 -10.58 -12.13 18.70
C SER A 78 -11.74 -11.23 18.25
N GLY A 79 -12.94 -11.79 18.13
CA GLY A 79 -14.13 -11.02 17.74
C GLY A 79 -13.89 -10.14 16.51
N ASN A 80 -14.13 -8.83 16.66
CA ASN A 80 -13.89 -7.83 15.61
C ASN A 80 -12.47 -7.22 15.66
N VAL A 81 -11.49 -7.84 16.32
CA VAL A 81 -10.12 -7.33 16.43
C VAL A 81 -9.17 -8.18 15.58
N TRP A 82 -8.38 -7.51 14.76
CA TRP A 82 -7.37 -8.10 13.90
C TRP A 82 -6.03 -7.38 14.08
N ILE A 83 -4.92 -8.08 13.83
CA ILE A 83 -3.66 -7.41 13.55
C ILE A 83 -3.79 -6.78 12.16
N VAL A 84 -3.65 -5.46 12.11
CA VAL A 84 -3.75 -4.68 10.88
C VAL A 84 -2.43 -3.99 10.61
N ARG A 85 -1.89 -4.20 9.41
CA ARG A 85 -0.71 -3.50 8.90
C ARG A 85 -1.15 -2.35 8.01
N SER A 86 -0.79 -1.12 8.37
CA SER A 86 -1.17 0.07 7.59
C SER A 86 -0.19 1.22 7.74
N GLY A 87 -0.08 2.05 6.69
CA GLY A 87 0.58 3.34 6.74
C GLY A 87 -0.29 4.41 7.40
N ASN A 88 0.33 5.52 7.78
CA ASN A 88 -0.31 6.65 8.48
C ASN A 88 -1.16 6.26 9.72
N ASP A 89 -0.85 5.14 10.36
CA ASP A 89 -1.47 4.75 11.60
C ASP A 89 -0.77 5.48 12.74
N GLY A 90 -1.34 6.63 13.15
CA GLY A 90 -0.71 7.51 14.13
C GLY A 90 0.60 8.10 13.62
N ASN A 91 0.61 8.57 12.35
CA ASN A 91 1.78 9.12 11.66
C ASN A 91 2.95 8.13 11.45
N ALA A 92 2.69 6.82 11.53
CA ALA A 92 3.68 5.78 11.31
C ALA A 92 3.12 4.62 10.48
N VAL A 93 4.01 3.76 9.99
CA VAL A 93 3.61 2.40 9.57
C VAL A 93 3.53 1.57 10.83
N ARG A 94 2.40 0.90 11.05
CA ARG A 94 2.20 0.02 12.21
C ARG A 94 1.56 -1.29 11.80
N GLU A 95 1.90 -2.32 12.55
CA GLU A 95 1.23 -3.62 12.56
C GLU A 95 0.79 -3.87 14.00
N ARG A 96 -0.51 -3.79 14.27
CA ARG A 96 -1.04 -3.83 15.64
C ARG A 96 -2.50 -4.27 15.70
N PRO A 97 -3.01 -4.69 16.87
CA PRO A 97 -4.43 -4.93 17.06
C PRO A 97 -5.26 -3.68 16.74
N ARG A 98 -6.28 -3.86 15.90
CA ARG A 98 -7.30 -2.86 15.58
C ARG A 98 -8.66 -3.50 15.43
N SER A 99 -9.69 -2.79 15.86
CA SER A 99 -11.06 -3.17 15.57
C SER A 99 -11.35 -2.97 14.08
N ILE A 100 -11.92 -3.99 13.44
CA ILE A 100 -12.47 -3.96 12.08
C ILE A 100 -13.96 -3.58 12.05
N ALA A 101 -14.54 -3.27 13.22
CA ALA A 101 -15.89 -2.72 13.27
C ALA A 101 -15.97 -1.40 12.49
N GLY A 102 -17.10 -1.18 11.80
CA GLY A 102 -17.30 -0.01 10.95
C GLY A 102 -16.49 -0.01 9.64
N ALA A 103 -15.80 -1.11 9.31
CA ALA A 103 -15.28 -1.33 7.96
C ALA A 103 -16.45 -1.31 6.95
N ILE A 104 -16.24 -0.66 5.83
CA ILE A 104 -17.21 -0.55 4.73
C ILE A 104 -17.01 -1.65 3.68
N ALA A 105 -15.85 -2.30 3.66
CA ALA A 105 -15.56 -3.44 2.79
C ALA A 105 -14.35 -4.25 3.28
N PHE A 106 -14.31 -5.51 2.85
CA PHE A 106 -13.11 -6.36 2.84
C PHE A 106 -12.86 -6.82 1.40
N ARG A 107 -11.61 -6.78 0.96
CA ARG A 107 -11.23 -7.01 -0.44
C ARG A 107 -9.97 -7.86 -0.54
N ALA A 108 -9.96 -8.84 -1.44
CA ALA A 108 -8.81 -9.72 -1.69
C ALA A 108 -8.63 -9.98 -3.19
#